data_AF-A0A182VTI8-F1
#
_entry.id   AF-A0A182VTI8-F1
#
_cell.length_a   1.000
_cell.length_b   1.000
_cell.length_c   1.000
_cell.angle_alpha   90.00
_cell.angle_beta   90.00
_cell.angle_gamma   90.00
#
_symmetry.space_group_name_H-M   'P 1'
#
loop_
_entity.id
_entity.type
_entity.pdbx_description
1 polymer ?
#
loop_
_entity_poly.entity_id
_entity_poly.type
_entity_poly.pdbx_seq_one_letter_code
_entity_poly.pdbx_strand_id
1 'polypeptide(L)'
;MVSRGLKEYLQIDLLKMHVVTAIKTQGRFGKGQGREYTEAYALEYWRPGFTKWKRWKNTRENEILSGNINTYSEVEQALQPIIFASKIRIYPYSQYDRTVCLRAEIIGCEWEGK
;
A
#
# COMPACT_ATOMS: atom_id res chain seq x y z
N MET A 1 16.74 4.59 0.06
CA MET A 1 16.62 3.25 0.69
C MET A 1 15.44 3.27 1.63
N VAL A 2 14.71 2.16 1.75
CA VAL A 2 13.55 2.03 2.64
C VAL A 2 14.00 1.44 3.97
N SER A 3 13.40 1.94 5.05
CA SER A 3 13.73 1.59 6.44
C SER A 3 12.47 1.56 7.31
N ARG A 4 12.65 1.33 8.61
CA ARG A 4 11.55 1.37 9.61
C ARG A 4 10.90 2.75 9.74
N GLY A 5 11.55 3.80 9.24
CA GLY A 5 11.11 5.19 9.43
C GLY A 5 9.95 5.64 8.54
N LEU A 6 9.47 4.80 7.61
CA LEU A 6 8.30 5.07 6.76
C LEU A 6 8.33 6.46 6.08
N LYS A 7 9.48 6.82 5.50
CA LYS A 7 9.70 8.13 4.86
C LYS A 7 9.28 8.17 3.39
N GLU A 8 9.64 7.14 2.65
CA GLU A 8 9.36 7.03 1.21
C GLU A 8 7.97 6.47 0.97
N TYR A 9 7.26 6.99 -0.05
CA TYR A 9 5.93 6.50 -0.42
C TYR A 9 5.65 6.59 -1.92
N LEU A 10 4.77 5.71 -2.38
CA LEU A 10 4.05 5.85 -3.65
C LEU A 10 2.67 6.44 -3.35
N GLN A 11 2.33 7.59 -3.94
CA GLN A 11 1.01 8.20 -3.81
C GLN A 11 0.18 7.95 -5.07
N ILE A 12 -1.07 7.55 -4.89
CA ILE A 12 -2.06 7.29 -5.93
C ILE A 12 -3.24 8.22 -5.68
N ASP A 13 -3.56 9.07 -6.64
CA ASP A 13 -4.78 9.88 -6.66
C ASP A 13 -5.82 9.17 -7.52
N LEU A 14 -6.90 8.71 -6.90
CA LEU A 14 -7.99 7.99 -7.57
C LEU A 14 -8.98 8.95 -8.26
N LEU A 15 -8.77 10.27 -8.11
CA LEU A 15 -9.55 11.39 -8.66
C LEU A 15 -10.99 11.49 -8.13
N LYS A 16 -11.60 10.37 -7.74
CA LYS A 16 -12.93 10.26 -7.15
C LYS A 16 -12.88 9.43 -5.87
N MET A 17 -13.96 9.49 -5.10
CA MET A 17 -14.12 8.62 -3.92
C MET A 17 -14.26 7.17 -4.34
N HIS A 18 -13.49 6.29 -3.70
CA HIS A 18 -13.55 4.85 -3.89
C HIS A 18 -13.66 4.13 -2.55
N VAL A 19 -14.30 2.96 -2.60
CA VAL A 19 -14.23 1.95 -1.54
C VAL A 19 -13.10 0.99 -1.90
N VAL A 20 -12.03 1.02 -1.13
CA VAL A 20 -10.85 0.20 -1.32
C VAL A 20 -10.87 -0.95 -0.33
N THR A 21 -10.90 -2.17 -0.89
CA THR A 21 -11.11 -3.42 -0.15
C THR A 21 -9.83 -4.25 -0.06
N ALA A 22 -8.90 -4.10 -1.00
CA ALA A 22 -7.61 -4.77 -0.96
C ALA A 22 -6.53 -3.98 -1.71
N ILE A 23 -5.27 -4.34 -1.45
CA ILE A 23 -4.10 -3.86 -2.20
C ILE A 23 -3.36 -5.09 -2.69
N LYS A 24 -3.01 -5.14 -3.98
CA LYS A 24 -2.05 -6.12 -4.50
C LYS A 24 -0.70 -5.47 -4.68
N THR A 25 0.35 -6.20 -4.36
CA THR A 25 1.75 -5.75 -4.51
C THR A 25 2.57 -6.79 -5.24
N GLN A 26 3.57 -6.32 -5.98
CA GLN A 26 4.54 -7.15 -6.70
C GLN A 26 5.93 -6.50 -6.71
N GLY A 27 6.97 -7.33 -6.66
CA GLY A 27 8.36 -6.86 -6.78
C GLY A 27 8.79 -6.55 -8.22
N ARG A 28 10.06 -6.19 -8.42
CA ARG A 28 10.65 -6.02 -9.75
C ARG A 28 11.12 -7.38 -10.27
N PHE A 29 10.38 -8.01 -11.18
CA PHE A 29 10.81 -9.28 -11.77
C PHE A 29 12.02 -9.09 -12.71
N GLY A 30 12.00 -8.06 -13.56
CA GLY A 30 13.13 -7.71 -14.42
C GLY A 30 13.63 -8.84 -15.32
N LYS A 31 12.74 -9.67 -15.88
CA LYS A 31 13.08 -10.89 -16.65
C LYS A 31 13.98 -11.87 -15.87
N GLY A 32 13.77 -11.98 -14.56
CA GLY A 32 14.57 -12.82 -13.66
C GLY A 32 15.86 -12.17 -13.15
N GLN A 33 16.23 -10.98 -13.64
CA GLN A 33 17.39 -10.22 -13.14
C GLN A 33 17.03 -9.32 -11.96
N GLY A 34 15.74 -9.18 -11.66
CA GLY A 34 15.26 -8.36 -10.57
C GLY A 34 15.38 -9.05 -9.22
N ARG A 35 15.82 -8.29 -8.21
CA ARG A 35 16.06 -8.78 -6.83
C ARG A 35 15.30 -7.98 -5.77
N GLU A 36 14.68 -6.87 -6.18
CA GLU A 36 14.09 -5.88 -5.29
C GLU A 36 12.58 -6.06 -5.21
N TYR A 37 12.06 -6.13 -3.99
CA TYR A 37 10.65 -6.25 -3.68
C TYR A 37 10.39 -5.63 -2.29
N THR A 38 9.12 -5.36 -2.00
CA THR A 38 8.69 -4.74 -0.74
C THR A 38 8.13 -5.82 0.18
N GLU A 39 8.83 -6.12 1.29
CA GLU A 39 8.48 -7.21 2.22
C GLU A 39 7.26 -6.93 3.08
N ALA A 40 7.06 -5.66 3.41
CA ALA A 40 5.92 -5.19 4.15
C ALA A 40 5.69 -3.72 3.81
N TYR A 41 4.51 -3.21 4.14
CA TYR A 41 4.18 -1.81 3.90
C TYR A 41 3.14 -1.32 4.89
N ALA A 42 3.08 -0.01 5.05
CA ALA A 42 1.99 0.67 5.72
C ALA A 42 1.20 1.50 4.72
N LEU A 43 -0.05 1.82 5.07
CA LEU A 43 -0.93 2.62 4.23
C LEU A 43 -1.33 3.90 4.94
N GLU A 44 -1.32 4.99 4.19
CA GLU A 44 -2.09 6.18 4.57
C GLU A 44 -3.14 6.48 3.51
N TYR A 45 -4.26 7.04 3.94
CA TYR A 45 -5.34 7.41 3.05
C TYR A 45 -5.88 8.78 3.40
N TRP A 46 -6.47 9.40 2.39
CA TRP A 46 -7.10 10.70 2.49
C TRP A 46 -8.42 10.70 1.71
N ARG A 47 -9.38 11.47 2.22
CA ARG A 47 -10.66 11.74 1.56
C ARG A 47 -11.09 13.18 1.84
N PRO A 48 -11.97 13.78 1.01
CA PRO A 48 -12.54 15.10 1.27
C PRO A 48 -13.09 15.21 2.70
N GLY A 49 -12.82 16.35 3.34
CA GLY A 49 -13.16 16.61 4.75
C GLY A 49 -12.06 16.22 5.75
N PHE A 50 -10.99 15.52 5.34
CA PHE A 50 -9.84 15.30 6.21
C PHE A 50 -8.86 16.46 6.14
N THR A 51 -8.41 16.94 7.30
CA THR A 51 -7.35 17.97 7.41
C THR A 51 -5.94 17.39 7.28
N LYS A 52 -5.79 16.07 7.45
CA LYS A 52 -4.52 15.34 7.35
C LYS A 52 -4.73 13.92 6.85
N TRP A 53 -3.66 13.31 6.35
CA TRP A 53 -3.62 11.88 6.03
C TRP A 53 -3.91 11.05 7.30
N LYS A 54 -4.61 9.94 7.13
CA LYS A 54 -4.84 8.97 8.20
C LYS A 54 -4.06 7.69 7.95
N ARG A 55 -3.37 7.21 8.99
CA ARG A 55 -2.73 5.91 9.01
C ARG A 55 -3.80 4.82 9.10
N TRP A 56 -3.74 3.85 8.20
CA TRP A 56 -4.59 2.67 8.30
C TRP A 56 -4.05 1.71 9.36
N LYS A 57 -4.96 1.09 10.10
CA LYS A 57 -4.69 0.03 11.05
C LYS A 57 -5.79 -1.01 10.96
N ASN A 58 -5.43 -2.27 11.17
CA ASN A 58 -6.42 -3.33 11.27
C ASN A 58 -7.16 -3.29 12.61
N THR A 59 -8.11 -4.20 12.81
CA THR A 59 -8.90 -4.34 14.05
C THR A 59 -8.08 -4.68 15.29
N ARG A 60 -6.80 -5.05 15.14
CA ARG A 60 -5.85 -5.34 16.23
C ARG A 60 -4.82 -4.22 16.41
N GLU A 61 -5.07 -3.03 15.86
CA GLU A 61 -4.17 -1.87 15.89
C GLU A 61 -2.82 -2.07 15.16
N ASN A 62 -2.67 -3.11 14.34
CA ASN A 62 -1.48 -3.31 13.53
C ASN A 62 -1.56 -2.47 12.25
N GLU A 63 -0.52 -1.69 11.98
CA GLU A 63 -0.39 -0.84 10.78
C GLU A 63 0.44 -1.46 9.65
N ILE A 64 1.21 -2.51 9.96
CA ILE A 64 2.12 -3.14 8.99
C ILE A 64 1.41 -4.32 8.32
N LEU A 65 1.28 -4.22 7.00
CA LEU A 65 0.77 -5.25 6.13
C LEU A 65 1.93 -6.04 5.52
N SER A 66 1.74 -7.35 5.37
CA SER A 66 2.74 -8.21 4.72
C SER A 66 2.71 -7.99 3.21
N GLY A 67 3.89 -7.84 2.60
CA GLY A 67 4.08 -7.67 1.17
C GLY A 67 4.63 -8.93 0.51
N ASN A 68 5.54 -8.74 -0.43
CA ASN A 68 6.12 -9.80 -1.23
C ASN A 68 7.25 -10.54 -0.52
N ILE A 69 7.41 -11.83 -0.83
CA ILE A 69 8.57 -12.64 -0.42
C ILE A 69 9.54 -12.92 -1.58
N ASN A 70 9.18 -12.50 -2.80
CA ASN A 70 9.96 -12.67 -4.02
C ASN A 70 9.60 -11.56 -5.04
N THR A 71 10.20 -11.59 -6.22
CA THR A 71 10.06 -10.53 -7.22
C THR A 71 8.95 -10.72 -8.26
N TYR A 72 8.32 -11.90 -8.30
CA TYR A 72 7.41 -12.31 -9.39
C TYR A 72 6.00 -12.68 -8.93
N SER A 73 5.82 -13.17 -7.71
CA SER A 73 4.52 -13.47 -7.14
C SER A 73 3.80 -12.20 -6.70
N GLU A 74 2.54 -12.08 -7.07
CA GLU A 74 1.64 -11.06 -6.54
C GLU A 74 1.18 -11.47 -5.14
N VAL A 75 1.09 -10.49 -4.23
CA VAL A 75 0.53 -10.69 -2.88
C VAL A 75 -0.61 -9.71 -2.70
N GLU A 76 -1.78 -10.24 -2.37
CA GLU A 76 -2.99 -9.47 -2.04
C GLU A 76 -3.14 -9.36 -0.53
N GLN A 77 -3.39 -8.14 -0.04
CA GLN A 77 -3.79 -7.88 1.33
C GLN A 77 -5.19 -7.32 1.35
N ALA A 78 -6.14 -8.11 1.86
CA ALA A 78 -7.48 -7.64 2.15
C ALA A 78 -7.46 -6.67 3.33
N LEU A 79 -8.13 -5.52 3.17
CA LEU A 79 -8.18 -4.47 4.17
C LEU A 79 -9.40 -4.65 5.07
N GLN A 80 -9.15 -4.97 6.33
CA GLN A 80 -10.15 -4.99 7.37
C GLN A 80 -9.72 -4.06 8.52
N PRO A 81 -10.33 -2.86 8.66
CA PRO A 81 -11.49 -2.36 7.93
C PRO A 81 -11.17 -1.86 6.51
N ILE A 82 -12.19 -1.87 5.64
CA ILE A 82 -12.13 -1.27 4.29
C ILE A 82 -11.88 0.24 4.37
N ILE A 83 -11.29 0.81 3.32
CA ILE A 83 -10.95 2.23 3.26
C ILE A 83 -11.88 2.96 2.30
N PHE A 84 -12.42 4.10 2.71
CA PHE A 84 -13.05 5.06 1.80
C PHE A 84 -12.05 6.19 1.54
N ALA A 85 -11.56 6.33 0.31
CA ALA A 85 -10.49 7.28 -0.01
C ALA A 85 -10.62 7.81 -1.43
N SER A 86 -10.13 9.04 -1.62
CA SER A 86 -9.80 9.56 -2.96
C SER A 86 -8.31 9.53 -3.24
N LYS A 87 -7.47 9.42 -2.19
CA LYS A 87 -6.02 9.29 -2.34
C LYS A 87 -5.47 8.26 -1.37
N ILE A 88 -4.50 7.48 -1.82
CA ILE A 88 -3.81 6.46 -1.02
C ILE A 88 -2.31 6.63 -1.17
N ARG A 89 -1.58 6.43 -0.07
CA ARG A 89 -0.12 6.32 -0.04
C ARG A 89 0.25 4.94 0.46
N ILE A 90 1.15 4.29 -0.29
CA ILE A 90 1.78 3.04 0.10
C ILE A 90 3.19 3.38 0.55
N TYR A 91 3.49 3.10 1.81
CA TYR A 91 4.80 3.29 2.42
C TYR A 91 5.49 1.94 2.53
N PRO A 92 6.46 1.62 1.66
CA PRO A 92 7.28 0.44 1.85
C PRO A 92 7.94 0.44 3.23
N TYR A 93 7.99 -0.72 3.86
CA TYR A 93 8.58 -0.94 5.18
C TYR A 93 9.60 -2.08 5.10
N SER A 94 10.71 -1.90 5.79
CA SER A 94 11.72 -2.94 5.97
C SER A 94 12.35 -2.82 7.35
N GLN A 95 12.65 -3.96 7.99
CA GLN A 95 13.35 -3.98 9.27
C GLN A 95 14.80 -3.50 9.19
N TYR A 96 15.41 -3.58 8.01
CA TYR A 96 16.78 -3.14 7.73
C TYR A 96 16.80 -2.26 6.48
N ASP A 97 17.80 -1.39 6.36
CA ASP A 97 17.93 -0.52 5.19
C ASP A 97 18.16 -1.37 3.94
N ARG A 98 17.24 -1.23 2.96
CA ARG A 98 17.36 -1.93 1.68
C ARG A 98 16.78 -1.11 0.54
N THR A 99 17.25 -1.43 -0.66
CA THR A 99 16.60 -1.01 -1.89
C THR A 99 15.39 -1.90 -2.13
N VAL A 100 14.25 -1.29 -2.41
CA VAL A 100 13.00 -1.98 -2.73
C VAL A 100 12.48 -1.47 -4.07
N CYS A 101 11.64 -2.28 -4.70
CA CYS A 101 10.79 -1.87 -5.79
C CYS A 101 9.36 -2.27 -5.44
N LEU A 102 8.40 -1.50 -5.95
CA LEU A 102 6.99 -1.72 -5.72
C LEU A 102 6.24 -1.54 -7.04
N ARG A 103 5.48 -2.56 -7.40
CA ARG A 103 4.33 -2.46 -8.30
C ARG A 103 3.09 -2.70 -7.46
N ALA A 104 2.04 -1.92 -7.66
CA ALA A 104 0.85 -1.98 -6.83
C ALA A 104 -0.42 -1.84 -7.67
N GLU A 105 -1.47 -2.50 -7.23
CA GLU A 105 -2.83 -2.40 -7.75
C GLU A 105 -3.77 -2.09 -6.58
N ILE A 106 -4.70 -1.16 -6.79
CA ILE A 106 -5.74 -0.82 -5.81
C ILE A 106 -7.00 -1.60 -6.17
N ILE A 107 -7.48 -2.44 -5.26
CA ILE A 107 -8.69 -3.26 -5.50
C ILE A 107 -9.86 -2.62 -4.76
N GLY A 108 -10.95 -2.37 -5.49
CA GLY A 108 -12.12 -1.68 -4.95
C GLY A 108 -13.14 -1.31 -6.03
N CYS A 109 -14.03 -0.38 -5.69
CA CYS A 109 -15.01 0.20 -6.60
C CYS A 109 -15.19 1.71 -6.35
N GLU A 110 -15.72 2.43 -7.33
CA GLU A 110 -16.10 3.84 -7.16
C GLU A 110 -17.24 3.95 -6.13
N TRP A 111 -17.17 4.93 -5.24
CA TRP A 111 -18.20 5.21 -4.26
C TRP A 111 -19.20 6.23 -4.82
N GLU A 112 -20.40 5.77 -5.15
CA GLU A 112 -21.45 6.61 -5.79
C GLU A 112 -22.24 7.50 -4.81
N GLY A 113 -21.94 7.47 -3.51
CA GLY A 113 -22.45 8.47 -2.57
C GLY A 113 -23.98 8.50 -2.39
N LYS A 114 -24.62 7.33 -2.28
CA LYS A 114 -26.01 7.24 -1.81
C LYS A 114 -26.11 7.29 -0.29
#